data_AF-A0A813NQ34-F1
#
_entry.id   AF-A0A813NQ34-F1
#
_cell.length_a   1.000
_cell.length_b   1.000
_cell.length_c   1.000
_cell.angle_alpha   90.00
_cell.angle_beta   90.00
_cell.angle_gamma   90.00
#
_symmetry.space_group_name_H-M   'P 1'
#
loop_
_entity.id
_entity.type
_entity.pdbx_description
1 polymer ?
#
loop_
_entity_poly.entity_id
_entity_poly.type
_entity_poly.pdbx_seq_one_letter_code
_entity_poly.pdbx_strand_id
1 'polypeptide(L)'
;MLEIQERLGTKNFTKALQNAEDEKEEEEDADDVEQSSTERKKPTTNTKPILNQQASRSEPIEVSSKRRPMKRDQIPVHLRGRRKIIDPRFNEQFGEYDAKEFRQSYHFITDMRRKELTELKKQLKTCEDPTEKSKLKTVINRLKSQVKNVDDIERVEKISKDIQKKSETLANGGESTPYITKEVRKVMKLATTYTDLKNTGRIDSYLSKKRKRIASKKKKQMPTRRVDDDQDD
;
A
#
# COMPACT_ATOMS: atom_id res chain seq x y z
N MET A 1 0.91 3.27 -26.34
CA MET A 1 1.50 4.60 -26.55
C MET A 1 0.93 5.19 -27.82
N LEU A 2 1.35 4.68 -28.98
CA LEU A 2 0.93 5.17 -30.31
C LEU A 2 -0.58 5.26 -30.48
N GLU A 3 -1.34 4.21 -30.19
CA GLU A 3 -2.81 4.21 -30.38
C GLU A 3 -3.58 5.25 -29.51
N ILE A 4 -3.02 5.63 -28.35
CA ILE A 4 -3.58 6.66 -27.47
C ILE A 4 -3.06 8.05 -27.87
N GLN A 5 -1.79 8.14 -28.27
CA GLN A 5 -1.15 9.34 -28.80
C GLN A 5 -1.74 9.75 -30.16
N GLU A 6 -2.15 8.80 -30.98
CA GLU A 6 -2.89 8.97 -32.24
C GLU A 6 -4.33 9.38 -31.98
N ARG A 7 -5.00 8.78 -30.99
CA ARG A 7 -6.39 9.13 -30.61
C ARG A 7 -6.52 10.49 -29.91
N LEU A 8 -5.57 10.86 -29.06
CA LEU A 8 -5.59 12.14 -28.32
C LEU A 8 -4.84 13.25 -29.07
N GLY A 9 -3.94 12.90 -29.98
CA GLY A 9 -2.96 13.82 -30.56
C GLY A 9 -1.77 14.04 -29.63
N THR A 10 -0.56 14.16 -30.20
CA THR A 10 0.70 14.27 -29.45
C THR A 10 0.69 15.42 -28.43
N LYS A 11 0.15 16.58 -28.79
CA LYS A 11 0.08 17.79 -27.96
C LYS A 11 -0.86 17.66 -26.76
N ASN A 12 -2.00 16.97 -26.92
CA ASN A 12 -2.94 16.76 -25.81
C ASN A 12 -2.44 15.66 -24.88
N PHE A 13 -1.72 14.67 -25.41
CA PHE A 13 -1.07 13.63 -24.61
C PHE A 13 0.05 14.21 -23.73
N THR A 14 0.89 15.10 -24.26
CA THR A 14 1.93 15.77 -23.46
C THR A 14 1.34 16.73 -22.43
N LYS A 15 0.29 17.47 -22.78
CA LYS A 15 -0.41 18.35 -21.83
C LYS A 15 -1.11 17.57 -20.71
N ALA A 16 -1.69 16.41 -21.02
CA ALA A 16 -2.27 15.52 -20.01
C ALA A 16 -1.22 14.87 -19.10
N LEU A 17 0.02 14.69 -19.57
CA LEU A 17 1.16 14.26 -18.75
C LEU A 17 1.61 15.37 -17.80
N GLN A 18 1.78 16.61 -18.30
CA GLN A 18 2.14 17.76 -17.47
C GLN A 18 1.11 18.02 -16.37
N ASN A 19 -0.19 18.06 -16.70
CA ASN A 19 -1.23 18.24 -15.68
C ASN A 19 -1.25 17.11 -14.63
N ALA A 20 -0.82 15.89 -14.97
CA ALA A 20 -0.74 14.78 -14.03
C ALA A 20 0.53 14.82 -13.16
N GLU A 21 1.53 15.60 -13.55
CA GLU A 21 2.70 15.96 -12.74
C GLU A 21 2.32 17.10 -11.77
N ASP A 22 1.61 18.12 -12.24
CA ASP A 22 1.13 19.24 -11.40
C ASP A 22 0.13 18.79 -10.30
N GLU A 23 -0.78 17.85 -10.61
CA GLU A 23 -1.71 17.26 -9.60
C GLU A 23 -0.98 16.45 -8.51
N LYS A 24 0.27 16.03 -8.72
CA LYS A 24 1.09 15.41 -7.66
C LYS A 24 1.78 16.44 -6.79
N GLU A 25 2.21 17.58 -7.32
CA GLU A 25 2.80 18.64 -6.48
C GLU A 25 1.76 19.09 -5.44
N GLU A 26 0.49 19.21 -5.83
CA GLU A 26 -0.61 19.49 -4.90
C GLU A 26 -0.95 18.34 -3.91
N GLU A 27 -0.68 17.06 -4.25
CA GLU A 27 -0.89 15.92 -3.34
C GLU A 27 0.32 15.67 -2.42
N GLU A 28 1.56 15.90 -2.87
CA GLU A 28 2.80 15.73 -2.08
C GLU A 28 3.01 16.90 -1.10
N ASP A 29 2.65 18.13 -1.46
CA ASP A 29 2.65 19.29 -0.54
C ASP A 29 1.60 19.16 0.59
N ALA A 30 0.60 18.28 0.42
CA ALA A 30 -0.41 17.99 1.43
C ALA A 30 0.00 16.89 2.44
N ASP A 31 0.98 16.04 2.10
CA ASP A 31 1.45 14.92 2.92
C ASP A 31 2.70 15.27 3.77
N ASP A 32 3.41 16.39 3.51
CA ASP A 32 4.63 16.80 4.24
C ASP A 32 4.36 17.52 5.59
N VAL A 33 3.11 17.68 6.00
CA VAL A 33 2.74 18.27 7.31
C VAL A 33 2.55 17.21 8.42
N GLU A 34 2.53 15.92 8.10
CA GLU A 34 2.20 14.85 9.06
C GLU A 34 3.35 13.87 9.35
N GLN A 35 4.60 14.35 9.46
CA GLN A 35 5.72 13.59 10.05
C GLN A 35 6.63 14.42 10.96
N SER A 36 6.07 15.25 11.85
CA SER A 36 6.80 15.67 13.06
C SER A 36 6.50 14.71 14.21
N SER A 37 7.33 13.68 14.32
CA SER A 37 7.33 12.75 15.44
C SER A 37 7.61 13.50 16.73
N THR A 38 6.68 13.41 17.69
CA THR A 38 6.84 13.95 19.04
C THR A 38 7.78 13.06 19.85
N GLU A 39 9.08 13.29 19.71
CA GLU A 39 10.10 12.71 20.59
C GLU A 39 9.95 13.26 22.01
N ARG A 40 9.38 12.44 22.91
CA ARG A 40 9.38 12.72 24.35
C ARG A 40 10.80 12.54 24.90
N LYS A 41 11.51 13.64 25.12
CA LYS A 41 12.80 13.64 25.84
C LYS A 41 12.59 13.21 27.30
N LYS A 42 13.31 12.17 27.72
CA LYS A 42 13.38 11.76 29.14
C LYS A 42 14.17 12.81 29.94
N PRO A 43 13.77 13.14 31.19
CA PRO A 43 14.54 14.06 32.02
C PRO A 43 15.87 13.43 32.44
N THR A 44 16.98 14.04 32.02
CA THR A 44 18.31 13.68 32.51
C THR A 44 18.48 14.27 33.92
N THR A 45 18.49 13.42 34.94
CA THR A 45 18.89 13.82 36.29
C THR A 45 20.38 14.16 36.26
N ASN A 46 20.69 15.45 36.20
CA ASN A 46 22.04 15.99 36.38
C ASN A 46 22.51 15.70 37.82
N THR A 47 23.09 14.52 38.05
CA THR A 47 23.95 14.30 39.21
C THR A 47 25.37 14.61 38.77
N LYS A 48 25.93 15.69 39.34
CA LYS A 48 27.32 16.09 39.12
C LYS A 48 28.23 14.90 39.46
N PRO A 49 29.18 14.49 38.60
CA PRO A 49 30.17 13.51 39.01
C PRO A 49 31.04 14.14 40.10
N ILE A 50 31.08 13.50 41.27
CA ILE A 50 32.06 13.82 42.31
C ILE A 50 33.43 13.53 41.70
N LEU A 51 34.19 14.60 41.45
CA LEU A 51 35.52 14.58 40.91
C LEU A 51 36.48 14.00 41.99
N ASN A 52 36.57 12.67 42.08
CA ASN A 52 37.64 12.04 42.85
C ASN A 52 38.93 12.20 42.03
N GLN A 53 39.75 13.17 42.42
CA GLN A 53 41.07 13.40 41.86
C GLN A 53 41.90 12.11 41.97
N GLN A 54 42.21 11.50 40.83
CA GLN A 54 43.22 10.45 40.74
C GLN A 54 44.58 11.09 41.04
N ALA A 55 45.18 10.78 42.20
CA ALA A 55 46.49 11.33 42.55
C ALA A 55 47.65 10.68 41.75
N SER A 56 47.45 9.49 41.15
CA SER A 56 48.39 8.91 40.17
C SER A 56 47.74 7.78 39.35
N ARG A 57 48.34 7.41 38.20
CA ARG A 57 47.79 6.45 37.20
C ARG A 57 47.82 4.98 37.66
N SER A 58 48.45 4.67 38.79
CA SER A 58 48.73 3.29 39.21
C SER A 58 48.35 2.98 40.66
N GLU A 59 47.56 3.84 41.31
CA GLU A 59 47.14 3.63 42.70
C GLU A 59 45.67 3.19 42.80
N PRO A 60 45.35 2.27 43.73
CA PRO A 60 43.98 1.83 43.95
C PRO A 60 43.12 2.97 44.51
N ILE A 61 41.88 3.07 44.03
CA ILE A 61 40.92 4.08 44.50
C ILE A 61 40.07 3.50 45.62
N GLU A 62 40.03 4.20 46.75
CA GLU A 62 39.11 3.87 47.83
C GLU A 62 37.66 4.19 47.42
N VAL A 63 36.78 3.21 47.57
CA VAL A 63 35.34 3.33 47.32
C VAL A 63 34.58 3.01 48.60
N SER A 64 33.52 3.78 48.89
CA SER A 64 32.69 3.54 50.08
C SER A 64 32.11 2.13 50.07
N SER A 65 32.19 1.42 51.20
CA SER A 65 31.59 0.09 51.42
C SER A 65 30.06 0.06 51.25
N LYS A 66 29.40 1.23 51.25
CA LYS A 66 27.97 1.37 50.95
C LYS A 66 27.66 1.25 49.45
N ARG A 67 28.67 1.41 48.58
CA ARG A 67 28.52 1.27 47.14
C ARG A 67 28.55 -0.22 46.78
N ARG A 68 27.37 -0.79 46.53
CA ARG A 68 27.25 -2.19 46.10
C ARG A 68 28.03 -2.40 44.80
N PRO A 69 28.85 -3.46 44.69
CA PRO A 69 29.50 -3.78 43.42
C PRO A 69 28.43 -4.02 42.34
N MET A 70 28.74 -3.62 41.11
CA MET A 70 27.87 -3.90 39.96
C MET A 70 27.66 -5.41 39.90
N LYS A 71 26.40 -5.86 39.95
CA LYS A 71 26.08 -7.25 39.67
C LYS A 71 26.51 -7.50 38.22
N ARG A 72 27.49 -8.37 38.00
CA ARG A 72 27.74 -8.89 36.65
C ARG A 72 26.44 -9.55 36.23
N ASP A 73 25.77 -8.99 35.22
CA ASP A 73 24.56 -9.56 34.67
C ASP A 73 24.90 -10.99 34.25
N GLN A 74 24.53 -11.95 35.09
CA GLN A 74 24.55 -13.35 34.74
C GLN A 74 23.46 -13.48 33.69
N ILE A 75 23.84 -13.32 32.41
CA ILE A 75 22.96 -13.66 31.30
C ILE A 75 22.51 -15.10 31.58
N PRO A 76 21.21 -15.33 31.81
CA PRO A 76 20.76 -16.64 32.23
C PRO A 76 21.16 -17.66 31.16
N VAL A 77 21.97 -18.66 31.54
CA VAL A 77 22.54 -19.66 30.61
C VAL A 77 21.45 -20.36 29.79
N HIS A 78 20.24 -20.42 30.32
CA HIS A 78 19.03 -20.98 29.69
C HIS A 78 18.51 -20.20 28.47
N LEU A 79 19.07 -19.03 28.14
CA LEU A 79 18.81 -18.31 26.89
C LEU A 79 19.85 -18.64 25.80
N ARG A 80 20.98 -19.25 26.14
CA ARG A 80 21.96 -19.72 25.16
C ARG A 80 21.53 -21.10 24.66
N GLY A 81 20.98 -21.17 23.45
CA GLY A 81 20.78 -22.44 22.74
C GLY A 81 19.36 -22.98 22.63
N ARG A 82 18.32 -22.23 23.05
CA ARG A 82 16.96 -22.57 22.63
C ARG A 82 16.82 -22.29 21.14
N ARG A 83 16.79 -23.35 20.31
CA ARG A 83 16.39 -23.24 18.90
C ARG A 83 15.02 -22.59 18.88
N LYS A 84 14.93 -21.36 18.37
CA LYS A 84 13.63 -20.73 18.13
C LYS A 84 12.89 -21.67 17.17
N ILE A 85 11.69 -22.11 17.54
CA ILE A 85 10.80 -22.80 16.60
C ILE A 85 10.35 -21.71 15.65
N ILE A 86 10.86 -21.75 14.43
CA ILE A 86 10.57 -20.74 13.43
C ILE A 86 9.69 -21.36 12.36
N ASP A 87 8.55 -20.73 12.07
CA ASP A 87 7.67 -21.12 10.97
C ASP A 87 8.36 -20.74 9.65
N PRO A 88 8.68 -21.70 8.78
CA PRO A 88 9.38 -21.42 7.52
C PRO A 88 8.58 -20.49 6.60
N ARG A 89 7.25 -20.41 6.74
CA ARG A 89 6.41 -19.51 5.93
C ARG A 89 6.58 -18.04 6.28
N PHE A 90 7.02 -17.74 7.49
CA PHE A 90 7.05 -16.39 8.05
C PHE A 90 8.46 -15.94 8.43
N ASN A 91 9.48 -16.70 8.03
CA ASN A 91 10.86 -16.37 8.34
C ASN A 91 11.62 -16.03 7.08
N GLU A 92 12.20 -14.83 7.10
CA GLU A 92 13.00 -14.23 6.03
C GLU A 92 14.14 -15.14 5.56
N GLN A 93 14.65 -16.03 6.44
CA GLN A 93 15.69 -17.00 6.08
C GLN A 93 15.27 -18.01 5.01
N PHE A 94 13.96 -18.26 4.83
CA PHE A 94 13.42 -19.22 3.87
C PHE A 94 12.91 -18.56 2.58
N GLY A 95 13.14 -17.25 2.41
CA GLY A 95 12.81 -16.50 1.20
C GLY A 95 11.71 -15.46 1.40
N GLU A 96 11.53 -14.63 0.37
CA GLU A 96 10.50 -13.58 0.34
C GLU A 96 9.29 -14.02 -0.50
N TYR A 97 8.13 -13.46 -0.18
CA TYR A 97 6.90 -13.75 -0.92
C TYR A 97 6.89 -13.03 -2.28
N ASP A 98 7.04 -13.78 -3.38
CA ASP A 98 6.73 -13.27 -4.71
C ASP A 98 5.25 -13.46 -5.05
N ALA A 99 4.52 -12.35 -5.08
CA ALA A 99 3.10 -12.34 -5.41
C ALA A 99 2.82 -12.84 -6.84
N LYS A 100 3.76 -12.68 -7.79
CA LYS A 100 3.59 -13.11 -9.18
C LYS A 100 3.73 -14.62 -9.30
N GLU A 101 4.78 -15.20 -8.73
CA GLU A 101 4.98 -16.64 -8.69
C GLU A 101 3.82 -17.33 -7.95
N PHE A 102 3.42 -16.80 -6.78
CA PHE A 102 2.28 -17.32 -6.04
C PHE A 102 1.00 -17.36 -6.89
N ARG A 103 0.70 -16.29 -7.64
CA ARG A 103 -0.47 -16.25 -8.53
C ARG A 103 -0.40 -17.30 -9.63
N GLN A 104 0.80 -17.59 -10.15
CA GLN A 104 1.00 -18.60 -11.19
C GLN A 104 0.87 -20.02 -10.61
N SER A 105 1.61 -20.32 -9.55
CA SER A 105 1.62 -21.63 -8.89
C SER A 105 0.25 -22.01 -8.31
N TYR A 106 -0.50 -21.03 -7.81
CA TYR A 106 -1.81 -21.24 -7.21
C TYR A 106 -2.98 -20.69 -8.05
N HIS A 107 -2.81 -20.61 -9.38
CA HIS A 107 -3.85 -20.10 -10.28
C HIS A 107 -5.18 -20.86 -10.15
N PHE A 108 -5.11 -22.17 -9.92
CA PHE A 108 -6.27 -23.06 -9.76
C PHE A 108 -7.23 -22.63 -8.64
N ILE A 109 -6.73 -21.94 -7.59
CA ILE A 109 -7.58 -21.44 -6.51
C ILE A 109 -8.57 -20.40 -7.04
N THR A 110 -8.15 -19.56 -7.98
CA THR A 110 -9.03 -18.57 -8.63
C THR A 110 -10.12 -19.27 -9.43
N ASP A 111 -9.78 -20.35 -10.14
CA ASP A 111 -10.77 -21.12 -10.91
C ASP A 111 -11.75 -21.86 -10.00
N MET A 112 -11.29 -22.41 -8.87
CA MET A 112 -12.16 -22.98 -7.85
C MET A 112 -13.14 -21.93 -7.31
N ARG A 113 -12.65 -20.73 -6.94
CA ARG A 113 -13.52 -19.64 -6.48
C ARG A 113 -14.55 -19.23 -7.53
N ARG A 114 -14.20 -19.23 -8.82
CA ARG A 114 -15.14 -18.95 -9.91
C ARG A 114 -16.24 -20.02 -9.97
N LYS A 115 -15.89 -21.31 -9.85
CA LYS A 115 -16.86 -22.42 -9.78
C LYS A 115 -17.76 -22.30 -8.56
N GLU A 116 -17.21 -22.11 -7.36
CA GLU A 116 -17.95 -21.89 -6.11
C GLU A 116 -18.95 -20.72 -6.24
N LEU A 117 -18.53 -19.61 -6.86
CA LEU A 117 -19.40 -18.46 -7.08
C LEU A 117 -20.60 -18.83 -7.97
N THR A 118 -20.43 -19.67 -8.99
CA THR A 118 -21.55 -20.15 -9.81
C THR A 118 -22.50 -21.06 -9.02
N GLU A 119 -21.97 -21.92 -8.15
CA GLU A 119 -22.76 -22.83 -7.31
C GLU A 119 -23.55 -22.06 -6.26
N LEU A 120 -22.91 -21.13 -5.54
CA LEU A 120 -23.56 -20.26 -4.55
C LEU A 120 -24.67 -19.41 -5.19
N LYS A 121 -24.48 -18.95 -6.43
CA LYS A 121 -25.54 -18.26 -7.18
C LYS A 121 -26.72 -19.17 -7.50
N LYS A 122 -26.50 -20.45 -7.76
CA LYS A 122 -27.59 -21.43 -7.96
C LYS A 122 -28.33 -21.65 -6.64
N GLN A 123 -27.60 -21.88 -5.54
CA GLN A 123 -28.17 -22.04 -4.20
C GLN A 123 -28.97 -20.80 -3.76
N LEU A 124 -28.50 -19.60 -4.07
CA LEU A 124 -29.23 -18.37 -3.74
C LEU A 124 -30.60 -18.28 -4.44
N LYS A 125 -30.74 -18.88 -5.63
CA LYS A 125 -32.02 -18.92 -6.36
C LYS A 125 -33.00 -19.93 -5.78
N THR A 126 -32.50 -21.04 -5.24
CA THR A 126 -33.34 -22.14 -4.72
C THR A 126 -33.64 -22.00 -3.23
N CYS A 127 -32.79 -21.33 -2.47
CA CYS A 127 -33.00 -21.08 -1.06
C CYS A 127 -34.29 -20.27 -0.89
N GLU A 128 -35.10 -20.58 0.12
CA GLU A 128 -36.32 -19.84 0.45
C GLU A 128 -36.11 -19.00 1.71
N ASP A 129 -35.35 -19.52 2.67
CA ASP A 129 -35.08 -18.91 3.97
C ASP A 129 -34.41 -17.52 3.87
N PRO A 130 -34.98 -16.48 4.49
CA PRO A 130 -34.48 -15.12 4.35
C PRO A 130 -33.12 -14.91 5.04
N THR A 131 -32.89 -15.60 6.15
CA THR A 131 -31.63 -15.52 6.92
C THR A 131 -30.48 -16.17 6.15
N GLU A 132 -30.70 -17.34 5.57
CA GLU A 132 -29.73 -18.05 4.75
C GLU A 132 -29.46 -17.34 3.43
N LYS A 133 -30.49 -16.81 2.76
CA LYS A 133 -30.34 -15.92 1.59
C LYS A 133 -29.41 -14.75 1.88
N SER A 134 -29.56 -14.11 3.05
CA SER A 134 -28.69 -12.99 3.45
C SER A 134 -27.23 -13.45 3.60
N LYS A 135 -27.00 -14.57 4.30
CA LYS A 135 -25.66 -15.16 4.45
C LYS A 135 -25.04 -15.48 3.07
N LEU A 136 -25.78 -16.15 2.19
CA LEU A 136 -25.35 -16.48 0.83
C LEU A 136 -24.99 -15.23 0.02
N LYS A 137 -25.82 -14.18 0.04
CA LYS A 137 -25.52 -12.90 -0.63
C LYS A 137 -24.21 -12.30 -0.12
N THR A 138 -23.98 -12.35 1.18
CA THR A 138 -22.76 -11.81 1.80
C THR A 138 -21.52 -12.56 1.33
N VAL A 139 -21.58 -13.90 1.31
CA VAL A 139 -20.48 -14.75 0.81
C VAL A 139 -20.23 -14.53 -0.67
N ILE A 140 -21.28 -14.48 -1.50
CA ILE A 140 -21.18 -14.21 -2.94
C ILE A 140 -20.51 -12.85 -3.18
N ASN A 141 -20.89 -11.81 -2.44
CA ASN A 141 -20.30 -10.48 -2.59
C ASN A 141 -18.80 -10.49 -2.23
N ARG A 142 -18.41 -11.21 -1.18
CA ARG A 142 -17.00 -11.38 -0.80
C ARG A 142 -16.23 -12.09 -1.89
N LEU A 143 -16.68 -13.25 -2.36
CA LEU A 143 -16.02 -14.02 -3.42
C LEU A 143 -15.96 -13.25 -4.74
N LYS A 144 -17.04 -12.57 -5.13
CA LYS A 144 -17.08 -11.72 -6.31
C LYS A 144 -16.04 -10.59 -6.24
N SER A 145 -15.87 -9.99 -5.07
CA SER A 145 -14.85 -8.95 -4.86
C SER A 145 -13.43 -9.51 -4.95
N GLN A 146 -13.19 -10.69 -4.38
CA GLN A 146 -11.89 -11.37 -4.47
C GLN A 146 -11.53 -11.74 -5.92
N VAL A 147 -12.45 -12.38 -6.65
CA VAL A 147 -12.23 -12.72 -8.07
C VAL A 147 -11.99 -11.46 -8.90
N LYS A 148 -12.80 -10.41 -8.70
CA LYS A 148 -12.62 -9.15 -9.41
C LYS A 148 -11.24 -8.52 -9.16
N ASN A 149 -10.76 -8.54 -7.92
CA ASN A 149 -9.43 -8.01 -7.58
C ASN A 149 -8.33 -8.78 -8.32
N VAL A 150 -8.43 -10.11 -8.41
CA VAL A 150 -7.49 -10.93 -9.19
C VAL A 150 -7.55 -10.56 -10.67
N ASP A 151 -8.77 -10.48 -11.25
CA ASP A 151 -8.94 -10.09 -12.65
C ASP A 151 -8.36 -8.68 -12.94
N ASP A 152 -8.52 -7.73 -12.01
CA ASP A 152 -7.97 -6.38 -12.14
C ASP A 152 -6.43 -6.38 -12.12
N ILE A 153 -5.81 -7.22 -11.26
CA ILE A 153 -4.35 -7.41 -11.26
C ILE A 153 -3.88 -8.03 -12.58
N GLU A 154 -4.54 -9.09 -13.05
CA GLU A 154 -4.21 -9.75 -14.31
C GLU A 154 -4.36 -8.81 -15.51
N ARG A 155 -5.37 -7.93 -15.52
CA ARG A 155 -5.53 -6.89 -16.56
C ARG A 155 -4.34 -5.95 -16.58
N VAL A 156 -3.89 -5.48 -15.42
CA VAL A 156 -2.72 -4.60 -15.32
C VAL A 156 -1.45 -5.29 -15.81
N GLU A 157 -1.24 -6.55 -15.44
CA GLU A 157 -0.10 -7.34 -15.91
C GLU A 157 -0.14 -7.60 -17.42
N LYS A 158 -1.32 -7.83 -18.00
CA LYS A 158 -1.49 -7.98 -19.46
C LYS A 158 -1.09 -6.69 -20.17
N ILE A 159 -1.59 -5.55 -19.71
CA ILE A 159 -1.21 -4.24 -20.26
C ILE A 159 0.31 -4.02 -20.19
N SER A 160 0.96 -4.37 -19.06
CA SER A 160 2.41 -4.22 -18.96
C SER A 160 3.17 -5.15 -19.90
N LYS A 161 2.71 -6.39 -20.08
CA LYS A 161 3.30 -7.34 -21.03
C LYS A 161 3.11 -6.89 -22.48
N ASP A 162 1.95 -6.36 -22.84
CA ASP A 162 1.66 -5.87 -24.19
C ASP A 162 2.51 -4.65 -24.52
N ILE A 163 2.71 -3.78 -23.53
CA ILE A 163 3.66 -2.66 -23.62
C ILE A 163 5.08 -3.17 -23.87
N GLN A 164 5.54 -4.12 -23.06
CA GLN A 164 6.89 -4.67 -23.17
C GLN A 164 7.12 -5.31 -24.55
N LYS A 165 6.16 -6.12 -25.03
CA LYS A 165 6.21 -6.71 -26.36
C LYS A 165 6.29 -5.66 -27.46
N LYS A 166 5.50 -4.58 -27.35
CA LYS A 166 5.54 -3.47 -28.31
C LYS A 166 6.90 -2.76 -28.32
N SER A 167 7.53 -2.57 -27.16
CA SER A 167 8.90 -2.03 -27.12
C SER A 167 9.91 -2.99 -27.75
N GLU A 168 9.82 -4.29 -27.47
CA GLU A 168 10.70 -5.29 -28.07
C GLU A 168 10.58 -5.32 -29.60
N THR A 169 9.35 -5.23 -30.13
CA THR A 169 9.14 -5.18 -31.60
C THR A 169 9.74 -3.94 -32.25
N LEU A 170 9.66 -2.77 -31.60
CA LEU A 170 10.25 -1.53 -32.11
C LEU A 170 11.78 -1.59 -32.09
N ALA A 171 12.35 -2.09 -31.00
CA ALA A 171 13.80 -2.30 -30.87
C ALA A 171 14.33 -3.23 -31.97
N ASN A 172 13.64 -4.34 -32.21
CA ASN A 172 14.02 -5.29 -33.26
C ASN A 172 13.92 -4.69 -34.67
N GLY A 173 13.02 -3.73 -34.88
CA GLY A 173 12.91 -2.95 -36.12
C GLY A 173 13.97 -1.86 -36.26
N GLY A 174 14.83 -1.65 -35.26
CA GLY A 174 15.82 -0.57 -35.23
C GLY A 174 15.24 0.80 -34.89
N GLU A 175 13.96 0.87 -34.52
CA GLU A 175 13.31 2.10 -34.09
C GLU A 175 13.56 2.37 -32.60
N SER A 176 13.58 3.65 -32.22
CA SER A 176 13.77 4.05 -30.82
C SER A 176 12.58 3.64 -29.95
N THR A 177 12.83 2.84 -28.92
CA THR A 177 11.78 2.44 -27.97
C THR A 177 11.47 3.55 -26.98
N PRO A 178 10.21 4.00 -26.85
CA PRO A 178 9.86 5.03 -25.88
C PRO A 178 9.94 4.48 -24.46
N TYR A 179 10.62 5.20 -23.56
CA TYR A 179 10.62 4.89 -22.14
C TYR A 179 9.24 5.19 -21.55
N ILE A 180 8.64 4.21 -20.87
CA ILE A 180 7.29 4.32 -20.33
C ILE A 180 7.35 4.64 -18.83
N THR A 181 7.25 5.93 -18.55
CA THR A 181 7.20 6.50 -17.20
C THR A 181 5.97 6.05 -16.42
N LYS A 182 5.94 6.34 -15.12
CA LYS A 182 4.83 5.99 -14.25
C LYS A 182 3.55 6.78 -14.61
N GLU A 183 3.62 8.08 -14.96
CA GLU A 183 2.43 8.83 -15.41
C GLU A 183 1.87 8.26 -16.70
N VAL A 184 2.73 7.95 -17.68
CA VAL A 184 2.30 7.35 -18.93
C VAL A 184 1.50 6.07 -18.68
N ARG A 185 1.95 5.20 -17.76
CA ARG A 185 1.20 4.00 -17.38
C ARG A 185 -0.15 4.35 -16.73
N LYS A 186 -0.22 5.41 -15.92
CA LYS A 186 -1.48 5.88 -15.32
C LYS A 186 -2.45 6.36 -16.40
N VAL A 187 -1.99 7.18 -17.34
CA VAL A 187 -2.79 7.68 -18.47
C VAL A 187 -3.29 6.53 -19.33
N MET A 188 -2.44 5.53 -19.62
CA MET A 188 -2.88 4.33 -20.34
C MET A 188 -3.97 3.57 -19.61
N LYS A 189 -3.79 3.30 -18.30
CA LYS A 189 -4.82 2.65 -17.47
C LYS A 189 -6.13 3.46 -17.44
N LEU A 190 -6.03 4.79 -17.38
CA LEU A 190 -7.18 5.68 -17.44
C LEU A 190 -7.89 5.56 -18.80
N ALA A 191 -7.14 5.54 -19.90
CA ALA A 191 -7.69 5.41 -21.25
C ALA A 191 -8.40 4.06 -21.43
N THR A 192 -7.81 2.94 -21.00
CA THR A 192 -8.43 1.61 -21.10
C THR A 192 -9.69 1.52 -20.25
N THR A 193 -9.64 2.01 -19.01
CA THR A 193 -10.83 2.02 -18.13
C THR A 193 -11.93 2.93 -18.68
N TYR A 194 -11.58 4.06 -19.31
CA TYR A 194 -12.53 4.93 -19.98
C TYR A 194 -13.20 4.22 -21.17
N THR A 195 -12.45 3.53 -22.03
CA THR A 195 -13.03 2.78 -23.15
C THR A 195 -13.95 1.67 -22.66
N ASP A 196 -13.57 0.94 -21.61
CA ASP A 196 -14.40 -0.12 -21.02
C ASP A 196 -15.70 0.43 -20.44
N LEU A 197 -15.62 1.57 -19.73
CA LEU A 197 -16.80 2.25 -19.20
C LEU A 197 -17.68 2.83 -20.32
N LYS A 198 -17.08 3.30 -21.42
CA LYS A 198 -17.79 3.80 -22.61
C LYS A 198 -18.59 2.69 -23.26
N ASN A 199 -17.92 1.57 -23.51
CA ASN A 199 -18.50 0.38 -24.14
C ASN A 199 -19.63 -0.20 -23.28
N THR A 200 -19.51 -0.11 -21.96
CA THR A 200 -20.57 -0.57 -21.03
C THR A 200 -21.67 0.48 -20.78
N GLY A 201 -21.53 1.71 -21.28
CA GLY A 201 -22.49 2.81 -21.05
C GLY A 201 -22.52 3.33 -19.61
N ARG A 202 -21.48 3.08 -18.81
CA ARG A 202 -21.46 3.39 -17.36
C ARG A 202 -20.60 4.61 -17.00
N ILE A 203 -20.14 5.38 -17.99
CA ILE A 203 -19.29 6.57 -17.79
C ILE A 203 -19.94 7.58 -16.86
N ASP A 204 -21.19 7.98 -17.12
CA ASP A 204 -21.82 9.06 -16.37
C ASP A 204 -22.06 8.68 -14.90
N SER A 205 -22.44 7.43 -14.65
CA SER A 205 -22.56 6.87 -13.30
C SER A 205 -21.20 6.83 -12.58
N TYR A 206 -20.12 6.51 -13.30
CA TYR A 206 -18.78 6.52 -12.73
C TYR A 206 -18.31 7.93 -12.40
N LEU A 207 -18.50 8.89 -13.31
CA LEU A 207 -18.10 10.29 -13.13
C LEU A 207 -18.89 10.96 -11.99
N SER A 208 -20.20 10.75 -11.92
CA SER A 208 -21.02 11.26 -10.81
C SER A 208 -20.58 10.71 -9.46
N LYS A 209 -20.31 9.39 -9.36
CA LYS A 209 -19.75 8.78 -8.14
C LYS A 209 -18.37 9.32 -7.80
N LYS A 210 -17.50 9.51 -8.79
CA LYS A 210 -16.15 10.07 -8.60
C LYS A 210 -16.24 11.52 -8.09
N ARG A 211 -17.09 12.37 -8.70
CA ARG A 211 -17.37 13.75 -8.26
C ARG A 211 -17.86 13.79 -6.82
N LYS A 212 -18.86 12.96 -6.47
CA LYS A 212 -19.38 12.87 -5.08
C LYS A 212 -18.29 12.47 -4.09
N ARG A 213 -17.44 11.50 -4.43
CA ARG A 213 -16.32 11.06 -3.56
C ARG A 213 -15.30 12.18 -3.37
N ILE A 214 -14.92 12.89 -4.44
CA ILE A 214 -13.97 14.01 -4.37
C ILE A 214 -14.56 15.14 -3.52
N ALA A 215 -15.82 15.52 -3.74
CA ALA A 215 -16.49 16.55 -2.95
C ALA A 215 -16.55 16.18 -1.45
N SER A 216 -16.84 14.92 -1.13
CA SER A 216 -16.84 14.44 0.25
C SER A 216 -15.45 14.46 0.88
N LYS A 217 -14.39 14.14 0.13
CA LYS A 217 -13.00 14.24 0.59
C LYS A 217 -12.63 15.69 0.87
N LYS A 218 -12.89 16.59 -0.08
CA LYS A 218 -12.66 18.04 0.09
C LYS A 218 -13.39 18.58 1.32
N LYS A 219 -14.67 18.23 1.51
CA LYS A 219 -15.43 18.62 2.70
C LYS A 219 -14.78 18.17 4.01
N LYS A 220 -14.20 16.95 4.05
CA LYS A 220 -13.49 16.44 5.24
C LYS A 220 -12.16 17.18 5.49
N GLN A 221 -11.50 17.64 4.43
CA GLN A 221 -10.25 18.38 4.52
C GLN A 221 -10.46 19.85 4.90
N MET A 222 -11.65 20.41 4.66
CA MET A 222 -11.98 21.76 5.11
C MET A 222 -11.98 21.83 6.65
N PRO A 223 -11.36 22.87 7.24
CA PRO A 223 -11.43 23.10 8.67
C PRO A 223 -12.89 23.17 9.14
N THR A 224 -13.24 22.41 10.18
CA THR A 224 -14.53 22.53 10.85
C THR A 224 -14.45 23.63 11.89
N ARG A 225 -15.45 24.53 11.92
CA ARG A 225 -15.60 25.54 12.99
C ARG A 225 -15.51 24.84 14.35
N ARG A 226 -14.63 25.32 15.23
CA ARG A 226 -14.56 24.84 16.62
C ARG A 226 -15.79 25.36 17.36
N VAL A 227 -16.40 24.52 18.18
CA VAL A 227 -17.68 24.81 18.86
C VAL A 227 -17.49 25.77 20.04
N ASP A 228 -16.24 26.13 20.37
CA ASP A 228 -15.88 26.86 21.58
C ASP A 228 -15.96 28.40 21.47
N ASP A 229 -16.32 28.95 20.30
CA ASP A 229 -16.33 30.41 20.06
C ASP A 229 -17.69 31.09 20.34
N ASP A 230 -18.69 30.37 20.87
CA ASP A 230 -20.07 30.87 21.05
C ASP A 230 -20.50 30.99 22.55
N GLN A 231 -19.57 31.19 23.49
CA GLN A 231 -19.87 31.29 24.94
C GLN A 231 -19.62 32.66 25.60
N ASP A 232 -19.42 33.73 24.86
CA ASP A 232 -19.28 35.09 25.42
C ASP A 232 -20.30 36.05 24.77
N ASP A 233 -21.51 36.13 25.35
CA ASP A 233 -22.44 37.27 25.28
C ASP A 233 -23.40 37.26 26.50
#